data_AF-A0A1F3BZK9-F1
#
_entry.id   AF-A0A1F3BZK9-F1
#
_cell.length_a   1.000
_cell.length_b   1.000
_cell.length_c   1.000
_cell.angle_alpha   90.00
_cell.angle_beta   90.00
_cell.angle_gamma   90.00
#
_symmetry.space_group_name_H-M   'P 1'
#
loop_
_entity.id
_entity.type
_entity.pdbx_description
1 polymer ?
#
loop_
_entity_poly.entity_id
_entity_poly.type
_entity_poly.pdbx_seq_one_letter_code
_entity_poly.pdbx_strand_id
1 'polypeptide(L)'
;MRYVIRSPDGKELVCPSLADLHTLYAQGFLADEDLVRAETSQRWTPAGSMPALSSVRERRADPRKVTLVLAAAAILTIALALLVRGLR
;
A
#
# COMPACT_ATOMS: atom_id res chain seq x y z
N MET A 1 -11.79 -20.09 -3.81
CA MET A 1 -10.38 -20.18 -4.26
C MET A 1 -9.53 -19.38 -3.29
N ARG A 2 -8.48 -19.98 -2.73
CA ARG A 2 -7.53 -19.32 -1.82
C ARG A 2 -6.32 -18.79 -2.59
N TYR A 3 -5.64 -17.83 -1.99
CA TYR A 3 -4.45 -17.21 -2.55
C TYR A 3 -3.29 -17.35 -1.58
N VAL A 4 -2.10 -17.58 -2.12
CA VAL A 4 -0.86 -17.55 -1.35
C VAL A 4 -0.09 -16.31 -1.76
N ILE A 5 0.34 -15.56 -0.76
CA ILE A 5 1.08 -14.32 -0.90
C ILE A 5 2.48 -14.58 -0.34
N ARG A 6 3.51 -14.10 -1.03
CA ARG A 6 4.89 -14.16 -0.59
C ARG A 6 5.49 -12.75 -0.60
N SER A 7 5.96 -12.33 0.56
CA SER A 7 6.71 -11.09 0.76
C SER A 7 8.14 -11.22 0.20
N PRO A 8 8.81 -10.10 -0.15
CA PRO A 8 10.24 -10.06 -0.45
C PRO A 8 11.11 -10.72 0.62
N ASP A 9 10.70 -10.65 1.88
CA ASP A 9 11.39 -11.28 3.03
C ASP A 9 11.22 -12.82 3.07
N GLY A 10 10.51 -13.40 2.11
CA GLY A 10 10.21 -14.83 2.04
C GLY A 10 9.08 -15.29 2.97
N LYS A 11 8.42 -14.37 3.68
CA LYS A 11 7.24 -14.68 4.51
C LYS A 11 6.04 -15.00 3.63
N GLU A 12 5.32 -16.06 3.97
CA GLU A 12 4.11 -16.46 3.27
C GLU A 12 2.86 -16.19 4.10
N LEU A 13 1.82 -15.69 3.44
CA LEU A 13 0.50 -15.47 4.01
C LEU A 13 -0.53 -16.15 3.11
N VAL A 14 -1.46 -16.88 3.71
CA VAL A 14 -2.56 -17.50 2.97
C VAL A 14 -3.82 -16.68 3.14
N CYS A 15 -4.38 -16.23 2.02
CA CYS A 15 -5.61 -15.46 1.97
C CYS A 15 -6.79 -16.38 1.60
N PRO A 16 -7.91 -16.39 2.36
CA PRO A 16 -9.02 -17.30 2.13
C PRO A 16 -9.77 -17.04 0.82
N SER A 17 -9.81 -15.78 0.38
CA SER A 17 -10.58 -15.35 -0.78
C SER A 17 -9.94 -14.18 -1.52
N LEU A 18 -10.46 -13.90 -2.73
CA LEU A 18 -10.06 -12.72 -3.51
C LEU A 18 -10.49 -11.40 -2.82
N ALA A 19 -11.61 -11.41 -2.10
CA ALA A 19 -12.12 -10.23 -1.39
C ALA A 19 -11.19 -9.85 -0.21
N ASP A 20 -10.67 -10.85 0.49
CA ASP A 20 -9.69 -10.64 1.56
C ASP A 20 -8.39 -10.09 0.99
N LEU A 21 -7.91 -10.64 -0.13
CA LEU A 21 -6.73 -10.15 -0.84
C LEU A 21 -6.89 -8.68 -1.26
N HIS A 22 -8.06 -8.35 -1.80
CA HIS A 22 -8.41 -6.99 -2.20
C HIS A 22 -8.42 -6.01 -1.02
N THR A 23 -8.92 -6.45 0.13
CA THR A 23 -8.95 -5.66 1.37
C THR A 23 -7.53 -5.41 1.90
N LEU A 24 -6.69 -6.45 1.95
CA LEU A 24 -5.29 -6.34 2.38
C LEU A 24 -4.49 -5.39 1.48
N TYR A 25 -4.69 -5.49 0.16
CA TYR A 25 -4.03 -4.62 -0.80
C TYR A 25 -4.53 -3.17 -0.70
N ALA A 26 -5.83 -2.95 -0.51
CA ALA A 26 -6.42 -1.62 -0.31
C ALA A 26 -5.91 -0.93 0.95
N GLN A 27 -5.70 -1.69 2.02
CA GLN A 27 -5.20 -1.20 3.30
C GLN A 27 -3.67 -1.03 3.31
N GLY A 28 -2.97 -1.49 2.27
CA GLY A 28 -1.53 -1.36 2.13
C GLY A 28 -0.70 -2.35 2.95
N PHE A 29 -1.32 -3.44 3.42
CA PHE A 29 -0.58 -4.59 3.98
C PHE A 29 0.21 -5.35 2.92
N LEU A 30 -0.14 -5.14 1.65
CA LEU A 30 0.54 -5.72 0.50
C LEU A 30 1.21 -4.61 -0.32
N ALA A 31 2.46 -4.86 -0.69
CA ALA A 31 3.23 -4.08 -1.63
C ALA A 31 2.97 -4.54 -3.07
N ASP A 32 3.32 -3.72 -4.05
CA ASP A 32 3.07 -4.04 -5.47
C ASP A 32 3.96 -5.19 -5.96
N GLU A 33 5.15 -5.30 -5.35
CA GLU A 33 6.18 -6.31 -5.54
C GLU A 33 5.88 -7.65 -4.84
N ASP A 34 4.92 -7.69 -3.90
CA ASP A 34 4.53 -8.93 -3.23
C ASP A 34 4.01 -9.94 -4.26
N LEU A 35 4.49 -11.17 -4.18
CA LEU A 35 4.12 -12.21 -5.13
C LEU A 35 2.85 -12.90 -4.68
N VAL A 36 1.86 -12.96 -5.56
CA VAL A 36 0.58 -13.62 -5.32
C VAL A 36 0.40 -14.77 -6.31
N ARG A 37 -0.12 -15.90 -5.83
CA ARG A 37 -0.62 -16.98 -6.68
C ARG A 37 -1.95 -17.51 -6.15
N ALA A 38 -2.78 -18.03 -7.04
CA ALA A 38 -3.89 -18.89 -6.61
C ALA A 38 -3.34 -20.23 -6.12
N GLU A 39 -3.95 -20.83 -5.12
CA GLU A 39 -3.54 -22.14 -4.58
C GLU A 39 -3.53 -23.25 -5.65
N THR A 40 -4.42 -23.14 -6.63
CA THR A 40 -4.53 -24.07 -7.77
C THR A 40 -3.52 -23.79 -8.90
N SER A 41 -2.69 -22.76 -8.79
CA SER A 41 -1.77 -22.31 -9.83
C SER A 41 -0.33 -22.33 -9.32
N GLN A 42 0.61 -22.71 -10.19
CA GLN A 42 2.05 -22.64 -9.89
C GLN A 42 2.65 -21.27 -10.24
N ARG A 43 1.89 -20.41 -10.92
CA ARG A 43 2.40 -19.12 -11.40
C ARG A 43 2.30 -18.06 -10.31
N TRP A 44 3.43 -17.52 -9.92
CA TRP A 44 3.53 -16.30 -9.12
C TRP A 44 3.38 -15.07 -9.99
N THR A 45 2.61 -14.09 -9.52
CA THR A 45 2.39 -12.81 -10.20
C THR A 45 2.49 -11.70 -9.16
N PRO A 46 3.22 -10.60 -9.42
CA PRO A 46 3.25 -9.46 -8.52
C PRO A 46 1.83 -8.92 -8.26
N ALA A 47 1.53 -8.52 -7.03
CA ALA A 47 0.22 -8.00 -6.65
C ALA A 47 -0.17 -6.79 -7.50
N GLY A 48 0.78 -5.88 -7.76
CA GLY A 48 0.57 -4.74 -8.65
C GLY A 48 0.31 -5.15 -10.11
N SER A 49 0.75 -6.33 -10.55
CA SER A 49 0.48 -6.82 -11.91
C SER A 49 -0.84 -7.57 -12.03
N MET A 50 -1.59 -7.79 -10.94
CA MET A 50 -2.87 -8.49 -10.99
C MET A 50 -3.99 -7.60 -11.56
N PRO A 51 -4.66 -8.02 -12.65
CA PRO A 51 -5.80 -7.27 -13.19
C PRO A 51 -6.95 -7.13 -12.20
N ALA A 52 -7.11 -8.10 -11.29
CA ALA A 52 -8.15 -8.08 -10.26
C ALA A 52 -7.95 -6.99 -9.19
N LEU A 53 -6.75 -6.41 -9.08
CA LEU A 53 -6.41 -5.39 -8.08
C LEU A 53 -6.21 -3.99 -8.70
N SER A 54 -6.34 -3.86 -10.02
CA SER A 54 -6.09 -2.61 -10.75
C SER A 54 -6.92 -1.43 -10.23
N SER A 55 -8.20 -1.66 -9.97
CA SER A 55 -9.15 -0.64 -9.48
C SER A 55 -8.80 -0.13 -8.08
N VAL A 56 -8.22 -0.99 -7.22
CA VAL A 56 -7.75 -0.60 -5.88
C VAL A 56 -6.48 0.22 -5.96
N ARG A 57 -5.56 -0.21 -6.82
CA ARG A 57 -4.30 0.52 -7.03
C ARG A 57 -4.55 1.96 -7.47
N GLU A 58 -5.46 2.16 -8.42
CA GLU A 58 -5.86 3.49 -8.88
C GLU A 58 -6.43 4.36 -7.75
N ARG A 59 -7.21 3.77 -6.83
CA ARG A 59 -7.75 4.48 -5.66
C ARG A 59 -6.72 4.73 -4.56
N ARG A 60 -5.72 3.85 -4.41
CA ARG A 60 -4.64 3.98 -3.42
C ARG A 60 -3.68 5.09 -3.82
N ALA A 61 -3.39 5.22 -5.10
CA ALA A 61 -2.56 6.26 -5.66
C ALA A 61 -3.29 7.61 -5.77
N ASP A 62 -4.07 8.04 -4.76
CA ASP A 62 -4.68 9.37 -4.76
C ASP A 62 -3.61 10.42 -4.39
N PRO A 63 -3.04 11.15 -5.39
CA PRO A 63 -1.97 12.09 -5.13
C PRO A 63 -2.43 13.24 -4.24
N ARG A 64 -3.75 13.52 -4.18
CA ARG A 64 -4.29 14.64 -3.41
C ARG A 64 -4.08 14.45 -1.91
N LYS A 65 -4.20 13.22 -1.40
CA LYS A 65 -3.93 12.92 0.02
C LYS A 65 -2.46 13.13 0.37
N VAL A 66 -1.55 12.68 -0.50
CA VAL A 66 -0.10 12.86 -0.30
C VAL A 66 0.27 14.34 -0.32
N THR A 67 -0.23 15.10 -1.29
CA THR A 67 0.02 16.55 -1.39
C THR A 67 -0.51 17.30 -0.17
N LEU A 68 -1.69 16.92 0.34
CA LEU A 68 -2.30 17.56 1.50
C LEU A 68 -1.53 17.27 2.79
N VAL A 69 -1.04 16.03 2.97
CA VAL A 69 -0.17 15.67 4.11
C VAL A 69 1.16 16.42 4.05
N LEU A 70 1.79 16.51 2.88
CA LEU A 70 3.02 17.28 2.68
C LEU A 70 2.82 18.77 2.98
N ALA A 71 1.72 19.36 2.50
CA ALA A 71 1.40 20.75 2.78
C ALA A 71 1.20 21.01 4.28
N ALA A 72 0.47 20.12 4.98
CA ALA A 72 0.29 20.22 6.44
C ALA A 72 1.64 20.11 7.19
N ALA A 73 2.51 19.18 6.79
CA ALA A 73 3.83 19.03 7.37
C ALA A 73 4.73 20.27 7.14
N ALA A 74 4.65 20.88 5.95
CA ALA A 74 5.38 22.11 5.64
C ALA A 74 4.91 23.29 6.48
N ILE A 75 3.60 23.46 6.65
CA ILE A 75 3.04 24.52 7.51
C ILE A 75 3.48 24.34 8.96
N LEU A 76 3.44 23.10 9.47
CA LEU A 76 3.86 22.80 10.84
C LEU A 76 5.34 23.11 11.08
N THR A 77 6.21 22.73 10.14
CA THR A 77 7.66 22.99 10.25
C THR A 77 7.97 24.49 10.19
N ILE A 78 7.30 25.27 9.33
CA ILE A 78 7.43 26.72 9.27
C ILE A 78 6.96 27.38 10.56
N ALA A 79 5.79 26.99 11.08
CA ALA A 79 5.24 27.53 12.32
C ALA A 79 6.19 27.26 13.51
N LEU A 80 6.75 26.06 13.59
CA LEU A 80 7.72 25.69 14.62
C LEU A 80 9.02 26.51 14.50
N ALA A 81 9.52 26.71 13.28
CA ALA A 81 10.73 27.52 13.04
C ALA A 81 10.54 28.99 13.44
N LEU A 82 9.36 29.56 13.18
CA LEU A 82 9.00 30.92 13.60
C LEU A 82 8.91 31.01 15.12
N LEU A 83 8.30 30.02 15.77
CA LEU A 83 8.20 29.97 17.23
C LEU A 83 9.58 29.92 17.89
N VAL A 84 10.49 29.07 17.38
CA VAL A 84 11.87 28.97 17.89
C VAL A 84 12.68 30.25 17.65
N ARG A 85 12.48 30.94 16.50
CA ARG A 85 13.13 32.23 16.24
C ARG A 85 12.56 33.37 17.07
N GLY A 86 11.28 33.33 17.42
CA GLY A 86 10.63 34.35 18.26
C GLY A 86 10.89 34.18 19.76
N LEU A 87 11.36 33.00 20.19
CA LEU A 87 11.73 32.71 21.58
C LEU A 87 13.20 33.04 21.91
N ARG A 88 14.01 33.41 20.91
CA ARG A 88 15.41 33.86 21.04
C ARG A 88 15.48 35.38 20.96
#